data_AF-A0A7S3H567-F1
#
_entry.id   AF-A0A7S3H567-F1
#
_cell.length_a   1.000
_cell.length_b   1.000
_cell.length_c   1.000
_cell.angle_alpha   90.00
_cell.angle_beta   90.00
_cell.angle_gamma   90.00
#
_symmetry.space_group_name_H-M   'P 1'
#
loop_
_entity.id
_entity.type
_entity.pdbx_description
1 polymer ?
#
loop_
_entity_poly.entity_id
_entity_poly.type
_entity_poly.pdbx_seq_one_letter_code
_entity_poly.pdbx_strand_id
1 'polypeptide(L)'
;REQKTEAVEELSAKKEDLTSQIAKLAQDMGDLTSAVAELDAAMAAQAEERTASKEKNEEAVADAKAAQLAVEQATAVLKDFYAKSGEAVAMLQARQSPAEDAPETFDVPYTGLLPEGGNIVSFLEVILSDFARLEAETSSSETAEQDEFEKFTFESKMDKALKENEKEHKAAKQSDSEQALAEAEEELELTQQQLDKAVAYYEKLKPTCVDSGISYEDRVRRREEELQSLR
;
A
#
# COMPACT_ATOMS: atom_id res chain seq x y z
N ARG A 1 -6.47 3.92 56.60
CA ARG A 1 -6.96 2.64 56.04
C ARG A 1 -7.76 2.91 54.78
N GLU A 2 -8.94 3.53 54.87
CA GLU A 2 -9.81 3.81 53.71
C GLU A 2 -9.08 4.52 52.56
N GLN A 3 -8.41 5.65 52.81
CA GLN A 3 -7.57 6.33 51.81
C GLN A 3 -6.51 5.43 51.14
N LYS A 4 -5.96 4.46 51.88
CA LYS A 4 -4.94 3.54 51.34
C LYS A 4 -5.59 2.39 50.57
N THR A 5 -6.80 2.00 50.92
CA THR A 5 -7.61 1.06 50.14
C THR A 5 -8.00 1.69 48.80
N GLU A 6 -8.50 2.92 48.81
CA GLU A 6 -8.81 3.68 47.59
C GLU A 6 -7.59 3.82 46.68
N ALA A 7 -6.43 4.22 47.24
CA ALA A 7 -5.19 4.33 46.46
C ALA A 7 -4.74 2.99 45.85
N VAL A 8 -4.89 1.87 46.56
CA VAL A 8 -4.60 0.53 46.01
C VAL A 8 -5.53 0.19 44.84
N GLU A 9 -6.82 0.49 44.96
CA GLU A 9 -7.80 0.26 43.89
C GLU A 9 -7.49 1.12 42.65
N GLU A 10 -7.17 2.40 42.84
CA GLU A 10 -6.78 3.31 41.74
C GLU A 10 -5.50 2.86 41.03
N LEU A 11 -4.46 2.49 41.79
CA LEU A 11 -3.19 2.03 41.24
C LEU A 11 -3.34 0.68 40.53
N SER A 12 -4.19 -0.21 41.04
CA SER A 12 -4.50 -1.49 40.38
C SER A 12 -5.20 -1.25 39.04
N ALA A 13 -6.19 -0.35 39.00
CA ALA A 13 -6.87 0.02 37.76
C ALA A 13 -5.90 0.67 36.75
N LYS A 14 -5.00 1.56 37.20
CA LYS A 14 -3.97 2.18 36.36
C LYS A 14 -3.02 1.13 35.78
N LYS A 15 -2.60 0.14 36.57
CA LYS A 15 -1.75 -0.97 36.12
C LYS A 15 -2.43 -1.77 34.99
N GLU A 16 -3.70 -2.13 35.18
CA GLU A 16 -4.47 -2.87 34.17
C GLU A 16 -4.62 -2.07 32.87
N ASP A 17 -4.92 -0.78 32.96
CA ASP A 17 -5.04 0.11 31.81
C ASP A 17 -3.71 0.24 31.04
N LEU A 18 -2.61 0.49 31.74
CA LEU A 18 -1.27 0.58 31.12
C LEU A 18 -0.86 -0.74 30.46
N THR A 19 -1.13 -1.87 31.11
CA THR A 19 -0.85 -3.21 30.54
C THR A 19 -1.63 -3.41 29.24
N SER A 20 -2.90 -3.03 29.22
CA SER A 20 -3.74 -3.09 28.01
C SER A 20 -3.23 -2.17 26.90
N GLN A 21 -2.84 -0.94 27.25
CA GLN A 21 -2.28 0.02 26.29
C GLN A 21 -0.97 -0.49 25.67
N ILE A 22 -0.07 -1.07 26.46
CA ILE A 22 1.19 -1.67 25.98
C ILE A 22 0.89 -2.81 25.00
N ALA A 23 -0.03 -3.72 25.36
CA ALA A 23 -0.41 -4.83 24.49
C ALA A 23 -0.98 -4.34 23.16
N LYS A 24 -1.82 -3.31 23.18
CA LYS A 24 -2.37 -2.69 21.97
C LYS A 24 -1.29 -2.04 21.11
N LEU A 25 -0.37 -1.28 21.72
CA LEU A 25 0.74 -0.64 20.99
C LEU A 25 1.64 -1.68 20.34
N ALA A 26 1.94 -2.78 21.03
CA ALA A 26 2.72 -3.89 20.49
C ALA A 26 2.02 -4.54 19.28
N GLN A 27 0.70 -4.76 19.36
CA GLN A 27 -0.09 -5.28 18.24
C GLN A 27 -0.05 -4.31 17.04
N ASP A 28 -0.38 -3.03 17.26
CA ASP A 28 -0.39 -2.01 16.21
C ASP A 28 0.98 -1.91 15.49
N MET A 29 2.09 -2.00 16.23
CA MET A 29 3.43 -2.02 15.63
C MET A 29 3.72 -3.30 14.84
N GLY A 30 3.18 -4.44 15.26
CA GLY A 30 3.24 -5.69 14.50
C GLY A 30 2.49 -5.58 13.17
N ASP A 31 1.31 -4.98 13.20
CA ASP A 31 0.49 -4.72 12.01
C ASP A 31 1.20 -3.74 11.06
N LEU A 32 1.75 -2.64 11.57
CA LEU A 32 2.55 -1.68 10.79
C LEU A 32 3.79 -2.34 10.18
N THR A 33 4.48 -3.21 10.92
CA THR A 33 5.66 -3.93 10.42
C THR A 33 5.29 -4.85 9.26
N SER A 34 4.16 -5.54 9.37
CA SER A 34 3.64 -6.41 8.30
C SER A 34 3.25 -5.59 7.07
N ALA A 35 2.55 -4.48 7.26
CA ALA A 35 2.15 -3.59 6.18
C ALA A 35 3.36 -2.97 5.44
N VAL A 36 4.43 -2.59 6.15
CA VAL A 36 5.67 -2.12 5.53
C VAL A 36 6.33 -3.22 4.69
N ALA A 37 6.37 -4.46 5.19
CA ALA A 37 6.91 -5.59 4.44
C ALA A 37 6.10 -5.91 3.18
N GLU A 38 4.76 -5.82 3.26
CA GLU A 38 3.86 -5.98 2.11
C GLU A 38 4.08 -4.89 1.06
N LEU A 39 4.26 -3.62 1.47
CA LEU A 39 4.58 -2.52 0.57
C LEU A 39 5.93 -2.73 -0.13
N ASP A 40 6.95 -3.18 0.61
CA ASP A 40 8.26 -3.47 0.02
C ASP A 40 8.18 -4.61 -1.01
N ALA A 41 7.43 -5.67 -0.71
CA ALA A 41 7.20 -6.76 -1.65
C ALA A 41 6.44 -6.30 -2.90
N ALA A 42 5.40 -5.48 -2.74
CA ALA A 42 4.62 -4.92 -3.84
C ALA A 42 5.48 -4.00 -4.73
N MET A 43 6.30 -3.14 -4.13
CA MET A 43 7.25 -2.29 -4.87
C MET A 43 8.27 -3.11 -5.65
N ALA A 44 8.80 -4.19 -5.07
CA ALA A 44 9.73 -5.08 -5.75
C ALA A 44 9.08 -5.80 -6.93
N ALA A 45 7.89 -6.38 -6.73
CA ALA A 45 7.13 -7.08 -7.77
C ALA A 45 6.80 -6.13 -8.94
N GLN A 46 6.33 -4.92 -8.64
CA GLN A 46 6.03 -3.94 -9.68
C GLN A 46 7.29 -3.50 -10.45
N ALA A 47 8.44 -3.39 -9.78
CA ALA A 47 9.69 -3.05 -10.43
C ALA A 47 10.19 -4.16 -11.37
N GLU A 48 10.01 -5.43 -11.00
CA GLU A 48 10.29 -6.56 -11.88
C GLU A 48 9.36 -6.58 -13.10
N GLU A 49 8.06 -6.42 -12.90
CA GLU A 49 7.07 -6.36 -13.98
C GLU A 49 7.37 -5.20 -14.93
N ARG A 50 7.70 -4.02 -14.39
CA ARG A 50 8.07 -2.84 -15.17
C ARG A 50 9.32 -3.06 -16.01
N THR A 51 10.32 -3.74 -15.46
CA THR A 51 11.56 -4.05 -16.20
C THR A 51 11.25 -4.99 -17.37
N ALA A 52 10.42 -6.01 -17.14
CA ALA A 52 10.02 -6.96 -18.17
C ALA A 52 9.09 -6.35 -19.23
N SER A 53 8.16 -5.46 -18.85
CA SER A 53 7.27 -4.78 -19.79
C SER A 53 8.05 -3.79 -20.66
N LYS A 54 8.97 -3.03 -20.06
CA LYS A 54 9.86 -2.11 -20.76
C LYS A 54 10.63 -2.79 -21.89
N GLU A 55 11.30 -3.89 -21.56
CA GLU A 55 12.13 -4.63 -22.53
C GLU A 55 11.30 -5.10 -23.72
N LYS A 56 10.11 -5.65 -23.47
CA LYS A 56 9.18 -6.10 -24.52
C LYS A 56 8.64 -4.94 -25.36
N ASN A 57 8.30 -3.83 -24.72
CA ASN A 57 7.78 -2.65 -25.41
C ASN A 57 8.86 -2.01 -26.31
N GLU A 58 10.09 -1.92 -25.81
CA GLU A 58 11.24 -1.44 -26.59
C GLU A 58 11.53 -2.33 -27.81
N GLU A 59 11.50 -3.65 -27.63
CA GLU A 59 11.66 -4.63 -28.73
C GLU A 59 10.52 -4.48 -29.76
N ALA A 60 9.26 -4.45 -29.30
CA ALA A 60 8.10 -4.33 -30.19
C ALA A 60 8.11 -3.03 -31.01
N VAL A 61 8.52 -1.91 -30.41
CA VAL A 61 8.68 -0.63 -31.12
C VAL A 61 9.81 -0.70 -32.14
N ALA A 62 10.94 -1.32 -31.80
CA ALA A 62 12.06 -1.49 -32.73
C ALA A 62 11.68 -2.37 -33.93
N ASP A 63 11.02 -3.50 -33.67
CA ASP A 63 10.56 -4.43 -34.69
C ASP A 63 9.48 -3.82 -35.59
N ALA A 64 8.53 -3.07 -35.02
CA ALA A 64 7.52 -2.35 -35.80
C ALA A 64 8.18 -1.35 -36.76
N LYS A 65 9.18 -0.59 -36.32
CA LYS A 65 9.93 0.34 -37.19
C LYS A 65 10.70 -0.38 -38.30
N ALA A 66 11.37 -1.48 -37.97
CA ALA A 66 12.09 -2.29 -38.95
C ALA A 66 11.13 -2.89 -40.00
N ALA A 67 9.97 -3.37 -39.55
CA ALA A 67 8.94 -3.92 -40.41
C ALA A 67 8.31 -2.85 -41.31
N GLN A 68 8.03 -1.65 -40.80
CA GLN A 68 7.57 -0.52 -41.62
C GLN A 68 8.55 -0.24 -42.76
N LEU A 69 9.84 -0.10 -42.47
CA LEU A 69 10.87 0.15 -43.48
C LEU A 69 10.93 -0.98 -44.53
N ALA A 70 10.86 -2.24 -44.10
CA ALA A 70 10.88 -3.38 -45.01
C ALA A 70 9.65 -3.41 -45.92
N VAL A 71 8.46 -3.11 -45.38
CA VAL A 71 7.21 -3.07 -46.13
C VAL A 71 7.19 -1.90 -47.11
N GLU A 72 7.69 -0.72 -46.72
CA GLU A 72 7.86 0.43 -47.62
C GLU A 72 8.76 0.09 -48.81
N GLN A 73 9.92 -0.54 -48.55
CA GLN A 73 10.85 -0.95 -49.60
C GLN A 73 10.23 -1.99 -50.54
N ALA A 74 9.56 -3.01 -49.99
CA ALA A 74 8.88 -4.03 -50.79
C ALA A 74 7.76 -3.44 -51.65
N THR A 75 7.00 -2.51 -51.08
CA THR A 75 5.92 -1.79 -51.78
C THR A 75 6.48 -0.95 -52.92
N ALA A 76 7.61 -0.27 -52.72
CA ALA A 76 8.27 0.52 -53.75
C ALA A 76 8.74 -0.37 -54.92
N VAL A 77 9.37 -1.52 -54.63
CA VAL A 77 9.81 -2.48 -55.66
C VAL A 77 8.62 -3.02 -56.46
N LEU A 78 7.51 -3.38 -55.78
CA LEU A 78 6.31 -3.88 -56.46
C LEU A 78 5.65 -2.80 -57.32
N LYS A 79 5.55 -1.56 -56.83
CA LYS A 79 5.02 -0.42 -57.60
C LYS A 79 5.85 -0.17 -58.87
N ASP A 80 7.18 -0.16 -58.75
CA ASP A 80 8.09 -0.02 -59.91
C ASP A 80 7.94 -1.17 -60.92
N PHE A 81 7.84 -2.42 -60.44
CA PHE A 81 7.60 -3.59 -61.30
C PHE A 81 6.28 -3.50 -62.08
N TYR A 82 5.18 -3.15 -61.40
CA TYR A 82 3.87 -3.04 -62.05
C TYR A 82 3.80 -1.86 -63.00
N ALA A 83 4.43 -0.73 -62.69
CA ALA A 83 4.53 0.41 -63.60
C ALA A 83 5.26 0.02 -64.91
N LYS A 84 6.44 -0.61 -64.80
CA LYS A 84 7.21 -1.08 -65.97
C LYS A 84 6.46 -2.15 -66.78
N SER A 85 5.76 -3.06 -66.10
CA SER A 85 4.97 -4.11 -66.75
C SER A 85 3.75 -3.54 -67.47
N GLY A 86 3.04 -2.60 -66.84
CA GLY A 86 1.94 -1.87 -67.44
C GLY A 86 2.37 -1.09 -68.68
N GLU A 87 3.47 -0.34 -68.60
CA GLU A 87 4.04 0.37 -69.76
C GLU A 87 4.40 -0.56 -70.92
N ALA A 88 5.05 -1.70 -70.63
CA ALA A 88 5.45 -2.67 -71.65
C ALA A 88 4.24 -3.31 -72.35
N VAL A 89 3.20 -3.69 -71.60
CA VAL A 89 1.98 -4.28 -72.17
C VAL A 89 1.14 -3.23 -72.89
N ALA A 90 1.02 -2.03 -72.35
CA ALA A 90 0.34 -0.92 -73.01
C ALA A 90 1.03 -0.53 -74.33
N MET A 91 2.37 -0.54 -74.39
CA MET A 91 3.12 -0.34 -75.65
C MET A 91 2.85 -1.45 -76.67
N LEU A 92 2.63 -2.69 -76.22
CA LEU A 92 2.26 -3.82 -77.07
C LEU A 92 0.82 -3.68 -77.60
N GLN A 93 -0.14 -3.30 -76.74
CA GLN A 93 -1.53 -3.02 -77.11
C GLN A 93 -1.63 -1.83 -78.06
N ALA A 94 -0.87 -0.75 -77.85
CA ALA A 94 -0.86 0.40 -78.75
C ALA A 94 -0.35 0.08 -80.16
N ARG A 95 0.41 -1.01 -80.33
CA ARG A 95 0.89 -1.51 -81.64
C ARG A 95 -0.11 -2.46 -82.32
N GLN A 96 -1.16 -2.88 -81.64
CA GLN A 96 -2.19 -3.79 -82.16
C GLN A 96 -3.57 -3.14 -81.98
N SER A 97 -4.17 -2.66 -83.08
CA SER A 97 -5.56 -2.22 -83.05
C SER A 97 -6.46 -3.42 -82.70
N PRO A 98 -7.37 -3.30 -81.71
CA PRO A 98 -8.37 -4.33 -81.46
C PRO A 98 -9.15 -4.61 -82.75
N ALA A 99 -9.47 -5.88 -83.01
CA ALA A 99 -10.40 -6.24 -84.09
C ALA A 99 -11.78 -5.62 -83.80
N GLU A 100 -12.58 -5.30 -84.84
CA GLU A 100 -13.89 -4.63 -84.67
C GLU A 100 -14.89 -5.41 -83.82
N ASP A 101 -14.68 -6.72 -83.68
CA ASP A 101 -15.47 -7.68 -82.93
C ASP A 101 -14.84 -8.07 -81.57
N ALA A 102 -13.80 -7.34 -81.13
CA ALA A 102 -13.21 -7.51 -79.79
C ALA A 102 -14.15 -6.98 -78.68
N PRO A 103 -14.22 -7.66 -77.51
CA PRO A 103 -14.99 -7.17 -76.37
C PRO A 103 -14.48 -5.80 -75.87
N GLU A 104 -15.37 -4.93 -75.40
CA GLU A 104 -15.05 -3.58 -74.86
C GLU A 104 -13.99 -3.60 -73.74
N THR A 105 -13.79 -4.74 -73.07
CA THR A 105 -12.73 -4.93 -72.07
C THR A 105 -11.31 -4.81 -72.63
N PHE A 106 -11.14 -4.86 -73.96
CA PHE A 106 -9.84 -4.71 -74.64
C PHE A 106 -9.47 -3.27 -74.98
N ASP A 107 -10.40 -2.31 -74.82
CA ASP A 107 -10.15 -0.88 -75.06
C ASP A 107 -9.50 -0.18 -73.86
N VAL A 108 -9.47 -0.83 -72.69
CA VAL A 108 -8.82 -0.30 -71.49
C VAL A 108 -7.34 -0.71 -71.48
N PRO A 109 -6.39 0.25 -71.44
CA PRO A 109 -4.96 -0.06 -71.34
C PRO A 109 -4.67 -0.88 -70.09
N TYR A 110 -3.90 -1.96 -70.22
CA TYR A 110 -3.48 -2.74 -69.07
C TYR A 110 -2.48 -1.95 -68.22
N THR A 111 -2.85 -1.63 -66.99
CA THR A 111 -2.04 -0.79 -66.08
C THR A 111 -1.13 -1.58 -65.14
N GLY A 112 -1.04 -2.92 -65.28
CA GLY A 112 -0.25 -3.78 -64.38
C GLY A 112 -0.92 -4.04 -63.02
N LEU A 113 -1.46 -3.00 -62.39
CA LEU A 113 -2.26 -3.08 -61.16
C LEU A 113 -3.76 -3.15 -61.50
N LEU A 114 -4.44 -4.18 -60.98
CA LEU A 114 -5.90 -4.25 -60.98
C LEU A 114 -6.50 -3.15 -60.08
N PRO A 115 -7.69 -2.59 -60.41
CA PRO A 115 -8.38 -1.61 -59.58
C PRO A 115 -8.69 -2.18 -58.18
N GLU A 116 -8.87 -1.29 -57.19
CA GLU A 116 -8.87 -1.55 -55.74
C GLU A 116 -9.53 -2.87 -55.30
N GLY A 117 -8.90 -3.52 -54.29
CA GLY A 117 -9.50 -4.65 -53.55
C GLY A 117 -8.93 -6.04 -53.88
N GLY A 118 -7.87 -6.15 -54.67
CA GLY A 118 -7.28 -7.47 -55.01
C GLY A 118 -5.81 -7.47 -55.41
N ASN A 119 -5.08 -6.37 -55.21
CA ASN A 119 -3.66 -6.28 -55.54
C ASN A 119 -2.78 -6.33 -54.27
N ILE A 120 -1.59 -6.90 -54.40
CA ILE A 120 -0.63 -7.10 -53.30
C ILE A 120 -0.15 -5.77 -52.68
N VAL A 121 -0.18 -4.68 -53.45
CA VAL A 121 0.25 -3.35 -53.00
C VAL A 121 -0.70 -2.80 -51.95
N SER A 122 -2.02 -2.89 -52.16
CA SER A 122 -3.02 -2.48 -51.17
C SER A 122 -2.92 -3.31 -49.88
N PHE A 123 -2.57 -4.59 -49.99
CA PHE A 123 -2.35 -5.44 -48.82
C PHE A 123 -1.12 -5.00 -48.01
N LEU A 124 -0.03 -4.65 -48.68
CA LEU A 124 1.18 -4.13 -48.02
C LEU A 124 0.94 -2.74 -47.41
N GLU A 125 0.12 -1.89 -48.02
CA GLU A 125 -0.26 -0.58 -47.45
C GLU A 125 -1.07 -0.76 -46.15
N VAL A 126 -1.97 -1.74 -46.09
CA VAL A 126 -2.68 -2.10 -44.85
C VAL A 126 -1.70 -2.59 -43.79
N ILE A 127 -0.79 -3.51 -44.13
CA ILE A 127 0.24 -4.00 -43.20
C ILE A 127 1.11 -2.86 -42.67
N LEU A 128 1.52 -1.92 -43.53
CA LEU A 128 2.28 -0.74 -43.11
C LEU A 128 1.50 0.09 -42.09
N SER A 129 0.21 0.32 -42.34
CA SER A 129 -0.66 1.05 -41.40
C SER A 129 -0.82 0.31 -40.06
N ASP A 130 -0.86 -1.02 -40.08
CA ASP A 130 -0.93 -1.84 -38.87
C ASP A 130 0.36 -1.75 -38.04
N PHE A 131 1.54 -1.78 -38.68
CA PHE A 131 2.80 -1.57 -37.96
C PHE A 131 2.97 -0.14 -37.43
N ALA A 132 2.52 0.87 -38.17
CA ALA A 132 2.54 2.25 -37.69
C ALA A 132 1.62 2.44 -36.48
N ARG A 133 0.44 1.81 -36.50
CA ARG A 133 -0.47 1.77 -35.36
C ARG A 133 0.14 1.03 -34.17
N LEU A 134 0.73 -0.15 -34.40
CA LEU A 134 1.39 -0.93 -33.35
C LEU A 134 2.50 -0.11 -32.66
N GLU A 135 3.37 0.55 -33.43
CA GLU A 135 4.41 1.42 -32.88
C GLU A 135 3.82 2.54 -31.98
N ALA A 136 2.79 3.22 -32.47
CA ALA A 136 2.17 4.34 -31.76
C ALA A 136 1.45 3.88 -30.48
N GLU A 137 0.69 2.79 -30.57
CA GLU A 137 -0.03 2.20 -29.42
C GLU A 137 0.97 1.71 -28.37
N THR A 138 1.99 0.93 -28.74
CA THR A 138 3.00 0.44 -27.80
C THR A 138 3.80 1.58 -27.17
N SER A 139 4.19 2.60 -27.93
CA SER A 139 4.91 3.76 -27.39
C SER A 139 4.06 4.57 -26.40
N SER A 140 2.76 4.70 -26.69
CA SER A 140 1.81 5.35 -25.78
C SER A 140 1.62 4.53 -24.51
N SER A 141 1.46 3.21 -24.63
CA SER A 141 1.35 2.30 -23.49
C SER A 141 2.59 2.34 -22.61
N GLU A 142 3.78 2.32 -23.21
CA GLU A 142 5.05 2.41 -22.48
C GLU A 142 5.18 3.71 -21.67
N THR A 143 4.72 4.82 -22.24
CA THR A 143 4.69 6.11 -21.53
C THR A 143 3.71 6.06 -20.35
N ALA A 144 2.52 5.52 -20.57
CA ALA A 144 1.51 5.40 -19.51
C ALA A 144 1.96 4.45 -18.38
N GLU A 145 2.54 3.31 -18.72
CA GLU A 145 3.10 2.36 -17.74
C GLU A 145 4.24 2.99 -16.92
N GLN A 146 5.07 3.82 -17.54
CA GLN A 146 6.12 4.55 -16.84
C GLN A 146 5.54 5.55 -15.84
N ASP A 147 4.56 6.36 -16.25
CA ASP A 147 3.91 7.34 -15.39
C ASP A 147 3.19 6.67 -14.20
N GLU A 148 2.48 5.57 -14.45
CA GLU A 148 1.82 4.77 -13.42
C GLU A 148 2.83 4.17 -12.44
N PHE A 149 3.94 3.64 -12.94
CA PHE A 149 5.01 3.09 -12.10
C PHE A 149 5.66 4.15 -11.21
N GLU A 150 5.94 5.35 -11.75
CA GLU A 150 6.51 6.46 -11.00
C GLU A 150 5.55 6.92 -9.89
N LYS A 151 4.27 7.06 -10.23
CA LYS A 151 3.22 7.42 -9.27
C LYS A 151 3.10 6.38 -8.17
N PHE A 152 2.97 5.10 -8.53
CA PHE A 152 2.87 4.00 -7.57
C PHE A 152 4.10 3.96 -6.64
N THR A 153 5.31 4.09 -7.21
CA THR A 153 6.56 4.09 -6.44
C THR A 153 6.63 5.27 -5.49
N PHE A 154 6.21 6.46 -5.93
CA PHE A 154 6.19 7.65 -5.09
C PHE A 154 5.19 7.52 -3.94
N GLU A 155 3.96 7.14 -4.23
CA GLU A 155 2.90 6.94 -3.23
C GLU A 155 3.29 5.86 -2.21
N SER A 156 3.84 4.73 -2.68
CA SER A 156 4.29 3.64 -1.81
C SER A 156 5.46 4.05 -0.90
N LYS A 157 6.41 4.85 -1.40
CA LYS A 157 7.51 5.39 -0.58
C LYS A 157 7.00 6.37 0.48
N MET A 158 6.05 7.23 0.14
CA MET A 158 5.42 8.13 1.10
C MET A 158 4.68 7.35 2.18
N ASP A 159 3.89 6.36 1.78
CA ASP A 159 3.10 5.55 2.69
C ASP A 159 4.01 4.72 3.63
N LYS A 160 5.08 4.14 3.09
CA LYS A 160 6.12 3.48 3.89
C LYS A 160 6.73 4.42 4.92
N ALA A 161 7.15 5.62 4.52
CA ALA A 161 7.76 6.59 5.44
C ALA A 161 6.78 7.02 6.55
N LEU A 162 5.51 7.19 6.23
CA LEU A 162 4.47 7.51 7.21
C LEU A 162 4.30 6.36 8.22
N LYS A 163 4.22 5.12 7.75
CA LYS A 163 4.09 3.92 8.60
C LYS A 163 5.31 3.70 9.48
N GLU A 164 6.51 3.91 8.96
CA GLU A 164 7.76 3.83 9.73
C GLU A 164 7.79 4.89 10.84
N ASN A 165 7.41 6.13 10.54
CA ASN A 165 7.33 7.18 11.55
C ASN A 165 6.22 6.93 12.59
N GLU A 166 5.06 6.41 12.18
CA GLU A 166 4.00 6.00 13.11
C GLU A 166 4.49 4.89 14.05
N LYS A 167 5.26 3.92 13.53
CA LYS A 167 5.89 2.86 14.33
C LYS A 167 6.87 3.44 15.34
N GLU A 168 7.70 4.41 14.97
CA GLU A 168 8.60 5.10 15.91
C GLU A 168 7.82 5.82 17.03
N HIS A 169 6.75 6.54 16.68
CA HIS A 169 5.90 7.22 17.67
C HIS A 169 5.21 6.23 18.62
N LYS A 170 4.71 5.10 18.11
CA LYS A 170 4.11 4.04 18.93
C LYS A 170 5.15 3.36 19.82
N ALA A 171 6.37 3.13 19.33
CA ALA A 171 7.46 2.57 20.12
C ALA A 171 7.85 3.48 21.29
N ALA A 172 7.96 4.79 21.04
CA ALA A 172 8.21 5.77 22.10
C ALA A 172 7.08 5.75 23.14
N LYS A 173 5.82 5.76 22.70
CA LYS A 173 4.67 5.70 23.61
C LYS A 173 4.60 4.39 24.40
N GLN A 174 5.02 3.27 23.81
CA GLN A 174 5.11 1.99 24.50
C GLN A 174 6.17 2.07 25.61
N SER A 175 7.36 2.60 25.31
CA SER A 175 8.42 2.80 26.30
C SER A 175 7.94 3.68 27.46
N ASP A 176 7.24 4.78 27.17
CA ASP A 176 6.68 5.66 28.22
C ASP A 176 5.64 4.93 29.09
N SER A 177 4.79 4.11 28.46
CA SER A 177 3.77 3.32 29.15
C SER A 177 4.38 2.23 30.02
N GLU A 178 5.44 1.58 29.55
CA GLU A 178 6.22 0.58 30.30
C GLU A 178 6.89 1.19 31.53
N GLN A 179 7.45 2.40 31.40
CA GLN A 179 7.99 3.13 32.54
C GLN A 179 6.88 3.48 33.54
N ALA A 180 5.76 4.04 33.08
CA ALA A 180 4.64 4.39 33.95
C ALA A 180 4.03 3.15 34.64
N LEU A 181 4.06 1.99 33.98
CA LEU A 181 3.62 0.72 34.54
C LEU A 181 4.55 0.30 35.69
N ALA A 182 5.87 0.33 35.48
CA ALA A 182 6.85 0.00 36.51
C ALA A 182 6.71 0.91 37.74
N GLU A 183 6.53 2.22 37.53
CA GLU A 183 6.30 3.19 38.61
C GLU A 183 5.00 2.88 39.37
N ALA A 184 3.91 2.59 38.66
CA ALA A 184 2.63 2.23 39.29
C ALA A 184 2.70 0.91 40.06
N GLU A 185 3.47 -0.07 39.58
CA GLU A 185 3.70 -1.34 40.28
C GLU A 185 4.46 -1.14 41.59
N GLU A 186 5.52 -0.32 41.58
CA GLU A 186 6.28 0.02 42.78
C GLU A 186 5.41 0.78 43.80
N GLU A 187 4.65 1.78 43.32
CA GLU A 187 3.76 2.57 44.19
C GLU A 187 2.64 1.71 44.80
N LEU A 188 2.09 0.78 44.02
CA LEU A 188 1.09 -0.17 44.48
C LEU A 188 1.66 -1.07 45.58
N GLU A 189 2.86 -1.61 45.39
CA GLU A 189 3.52 -2.45 46.40
C GLU A 189 3.73 -1.67 47.72
N LEU A 190 4.30 -0.47 47.63
CA LEU A 190 4.54 0.37 48.81
C LEU A 190 3.24 0.77 49.51
N THR A 191 2.20 1.11 48.74
CA THR A 191 0.89 1.49 49.27
C THR A 191 0.19 0.31 49.92
N GLN A 192 0.29 -0.88 49.34
CA GLN A 192 -0.23 -2.11 49.93
C GLN A 192 0.46 -2.41 51.28
N GLN A 193 1.79 -2.30 51.35
CA GLN A 193 2.51 -2.46 52.62
C GLN A 193 2.06 -1.44 53.68
N GLN A 194 1.77 -0.20 53.28
CA GLN A 194 1.25 0.82 54.19
C GLN A 194 -0.19 0.54 54.61
N LEU A 195 -1.04 0.05 53.71
CA LEU A 195 -2.40 -0.39 54.00
C LEU A 195 -2.38 -1.51 55.04
N ASP A 196 -1.55 -2.53 54.84
CA ASP A 196 -1.43 -3.68 55.75
C ASP A 196 -1.01 -3.21 57.16
N LYS A 197 -0.02 -2.31 57.24
CA LYS A 197 0.39 -1.69 58.52
C LYS A 197 -0.75 -0.88 59.16
N ALA A 198 -1.50 -0.11 58.37
CA ALA A 198 -2.62 0.69 58.86
C ALA A 198 -3.79 -0.17 59.35
N VAL A 199 -4.09 -1.29 58.67
CA VAL A 199 -5.07 -2.28 59.10
C VAL A 199 -4.62 -2.92 60.41
N ALA A 200 -3.37 -3.38 60.50
CA ALA A 200 -2.84 -3.97 61.72
C ALA A 200 -2.88 -3.01 62.92
N TYR A 201 -2.57 -1.73 62.71
CA TYR A 201 -2.67 -0.70 63.75
C TYR A 201 -4.12 -0.43 64.16
N TYR A 202 -5.04 -0.36 63.20
CA TYR A 202 -6.47 -0.18 63.47
C TYR A 202 -7.05 -1.35 64.29
N GLU A 203 -6.69 -2.59 63.97
CA GLU A 203 -7.11 -3.77 64.75
C GLU A 203 -6.58 -3.74 66.18
N LYS A 204 -5.37 -3.22 66.43
CA LYS A 204 -4.85 -3.03 67.79
C LYS A 204 -5.59 -1.95 68.58
N LEU A 205 -6.09 -0.90 67.91
CA LEU A 205 -6.81 0.20 68.55
C LEU A 205 -8.27 -0.13 68.89
N LYS A 206 -8.92 -0.99 68.08
CA LYS A 206 -10.32 -1.40 68.25
C LYS A 206 -10.69 -1.78 69.69
N PRO A 207 -9.96 -2.69 70.37
CA PRO A 207 -10.25 -3.05 71.77
C PRO A 207 -10.23 -1.83 72.69
N THR A 208 -9.21 -0.97 72.58
CA THR A 208 -9.06 0.25 73.40
C THR A 208 -10.17 1.28 73.20
N CYS A 209 -10.80 1.36 72.02
CA CYS A 209 -11.81 2.37 71.71
C CYS A 209 -13.26 1.87 71.82
N VAL A 210 -13.52 0.58 71.63
CA VAL A 210 -14.87 0.00 71.60
C VAL A 210 -15.15 -0.86 72.84
N ASP A 211 -14.12 -1.47 73.42
CA ASP A 211 -14.22 -2.33 74.60
C ASP A 211 -13.47 -1.71 75.79
N SER A 212 -14.05 -0.65 76.36
CA SER A 212 -13.51 -0.10 77.60
C SER A 212 -13.95 -0.88 78.82
N GLY A 213 -14.81 -1.90 78.70
CA GLY A 213 -15.30 -2.79 79.77
C GLY A 213 -15.94 -2.12 81.00
N ILE A 214 -15.91 -0.79 81.08
CA ILE A 214 -16.28 0.01 82.24
C ILE A 214 -17.52 0.81 81.84
N SER A 215 -18.65 0.46 82.47
CA SER A 215 -19.92 1.15 82.32
C SER A 215 -19.79 2.63 82.73
N TYR A 216 -20.69 3.48 82.23
CA TYR A 216 -20.71 4.88 82.66
C TYR A 216 -20.82 5.01 84.19
N GLU A 217 -21.66 4.17 84.82
CA GLU A 217 -21.80 4.11 86.28
C GLU A 217 -20.50 3.73 86.99
N ASP A 218 -19.75 2.74 86.48
CA ASP A 218 -18.45 2.38 87.06
C ASP A 218 -17.40 3.49 86.92
N ARG A 219 -17.46 4.29 85.85
CA ARG A 219 -16.58 5.47 85.70
C ARG A 219 -16.95 6.58 86.67
N VAL A 220 -18.25 6.81 86.89
CA VAL A 220 -18.75 7.80 87.85
C VAL A 220 -18.36 7.39 89.27
N ARG A 221 -18.60 6.13 89.66
CA ARG A 221 -18.22 5.61 90.98
C ARG A 221 -16.72 5.77 91.25
N ARG A 222 -15.85 5.39 90.31
CA ARG A 222 -14.40 5.55 90.46
C ARG A 222 -13.98 7.01 90.61
N ARG A 223 -14.64 7.93 89.90
CA ARG A 223 -14.41 9.38 90.06
C ARG A 223 -14.88 9.89 91.42
N GLU A 224 -16.00 9.41 91.92
CA GLU A 224 -16.51 9.78 93.25
C GLU A 224 -15.61 9.26 94.37
N GLU A 225 -15.10 8.04 94.24
CA GLU A 225 -14.10 7.45 95.15
C GLU A 225 -12.79 8.24 95.15
N GLU A 226 -12.28 8.63 93.98
CA GLU A 226 -11.10 9.51 93.90
C GLU A 226 -11.35 10.90 94.51
N LEU A 227 -12.50 11.53 94.23
CA LEU A 227 -12.89 12.82 94.80
C LEU A 227 -13.04 12.79 96.32
N GLN A 228 -13.50 11.67 96.88
CA GLN A 228 -13.56 11.46 98.33
C GLN A 228 -12.17 11.25 98.93
N SER A 229 -11.25 10.59 98.23
CA SER A 229 -9.86 10.42 98.69
C SER A 229 -9.02 11.71 98.68
N LEU A 230 -9.46 12.71 97.90
CA LEU A 230 -8.82 14.03 97.76
C LEU A 230 -9.42 15.10 98.70
N ARG A 231 -10.40 14.74 99.54
CA ARG A 231 -10.98 15.59 100.60
C ARG A 231 -10.43 15.22 101.97
#